data_AF-A0A359B7R7-F1
#
_entry.id   AF-A0A359B7R7-F1
#
_cell.length_a   1.000
_cell.length_b   1.000
_cell.length_c   1.000
_cell.angle_alpha   90.00
_cell.angle_beta   90.00
_cell.angle_gamma   90.00
#
_symmetry.space_group_name_H-M   'P 1'
#
loop_
_entity.id
_entity.type
_entity.pdbx_description
1 polymer ?
#
loop_
_entity_poly.entity_id
_entity_poly.type
_entity_poly.pdbx_seq_one_letter_code
_entity_poly.pdbx_strand_id
1 'polypeptide(L)'
;MQTQRDWEKIVRRMELLMRLKSFPVAFKMLANKEELHNISFLRRVAQKSTLCQMITLVRNFDWTVGAELSDFLTPTCSSILGLEDVPEVHKDGTFRSIVWVKTRADARKYEASIPRLPLGKYEAVAMAPLVYNPFEPDIVLFYANPAQMMLLINALQFENYEAMQFHCVGESSCSDAIARCYLTGKPSLTIPCYGERRYGHAQDEDLVMAVPVDMMEKALRGLETLYRRGVRYPISYAGAEQDLAQAFPGSYGSMGQLEQFRGQDNRLLLGVTGGIATGKSTVVKMLQQKGAPVIDFDLLARKVVEPDEPAWQDIVAYFGQQVLQDDRALDRKKLSELIFRDFEKRKKLESFTHPRIYEEFAKELNEIVAQDPNAIILVDVPLMIELNIQYIFHKLMLVYIPGALQIERLMQRDGIRREEAASMLKAQLPIEEKVGYADYVINNEGELAATQKQVDELWAKLKQIQQEKHA
;
A
#
# COMPACT_ATOMS: atom_id res chain seq x y z
N MET A 1 28.25 1.27 -3.51
CA MET A 1 27.43 1.98 -4.52
C MET A 1 25.98 1.80 -4.13
N GLN A 2 25.34 2.80 -3.54
CA GLN A 2 23.88 2.78 -3.42
C GLN A 2 23.31 2.81 -4.84
N THR A 3 22.54 1.79 -5.21
CA THR A 3 21.72 1.79 -6.42
C THR A 3 20.84 3.03 -6.35
N GLN A 4 21.09 4.00 -7.23
CA GLN A 4 20.26 5.20 -7.35
C GLN A 4 18.81 4.74 -7.62
N ARG A 5 17.86 5.17 -6.78
CA ARG A 5 16.45 4.85 -6.95
C ARG A 5 15.97 5.42 -8.28
N ASP A 6 15.20 4.63 -9.02
CA ASP A 6 14.52 5.10 -10.23
C ASP A 6 13.25 5.87 -9.83
N TRP A 7 13.44 7.16 -9.58
CA TRP A 7 12.35 8.05 -9.17
C TRP A 7 11.32 8.27 -10.26
N GLU A 8 11.74 8.22 -11.53
CA GLU A 8 10.82 8.31 -12.65
C GLU A 8 9.75 7.21 -12.57
N LYS A 9 10.19 5.95 -12.43
CA LYS A 9 9.27 4.82 -12.34
C LYS A 9 8.31 4.95 -11.16
N ILE A 10 8.81 5.35 -9.99
CA ILE A 10 7.99 5.51 -8.77
C ILE A 10 6.95 6.62 -8.98
N VAL A 11 7.40 7.81 -9.40
CA VAL A 11 6.53 8.98 -9.55
C VAL A 11 5.50 8.78 -10.64
N ARG A 12 5.88 8.25 -11.81
CA ARG A 12 4.94 7.96 -12.91
C ARG A 12 3.84 7.00 -12.47
N ARG A 13 4.18 6.01 -11.64
CA ARG A 13 3.18 5.09 -11.11
C ARG A 13 2.24 5.76 -10.11
N MET A 14 2.76 6.58 -9.21
CA MET A 14 1.93 7.37 -8.28
C MET A 14 1.03 8.38 -9.02
N GLU A 15 1.52 9.03 -10.07
CA GLU A 15 0.74 9.92 -10.95
C GLU A 15 -0.46 9.19 -11.56
N LEU A 16 -0.30 7.94 -12.01
CA LEU A 16 -1.41 7.14 -12.53
C LEU A 16 -2.43 6.76 -11.45
N LEU A 17 -1.97 6.41 -10.24
CA LEU A 17 -2.82 5.94 -9.15
C LEU A 17 -3.57 7.09 -8.46
N MET A 18 -2.94 8.26 -8.36
CA MET A 18 -3.47 9.41 -7.63
C MET A 18 -3.95 10.53 -8.56
N ARG A 19 -3.59 10.54 -9.85
CA ARG A 19 -3.85 11.65 -10.80
C ARG A 19 -3.42 13.01 -10.26
N LEU A 20 -2.16 13.09 -9.84
CA LEU A 20 -1.58 14.31 -9.28
C LEU A 20 -1.63 15.45 -10.30
N LYS A 21 -2.00 16.66 -9.83
CA LYS A 21 -2.08 17.87 -10.68
C LYS A 21 -0.74 18.61 -10.81
N SER A 22 0.25 18.26 -10.00
CA SER A 22 1.55 18.92 -9.94
C SER A 22 2.63 17.91 -9.57
N PHE A 23 3.89 18.19 -9.91
CA PHE A 23 4.98 17.26 -9.65
C PHE A 23 5.25 17.10 -8.15
N PRO A 24 5.46 15.86 -7.65
CA PRO A 24 6.08 15.66 -6.34
C PRO A 24 7.44 16.35 -6.29
N VAL A 25 7.67 17.12 -5.24
CA VAL A 25 8.87 17.95 -5.10
C VAL A 25 9.92 17.19 -4.30
N ALA A 26 11.02 16.83 -4.95
CA ALA A 26 12.25 16.42 -4.27
C ALA A 26 12.77 17.61 -3.46
N PHE A 27 12.99 17.44 -2.15
CA PHE A 27 13.45 18.52 -1.27
C PHE A 27 14.66 18.05 -0.47
N LYS A 28 15.77 18.78 -0.58
CA LYS A 28 17.04 18.46 0.07
C LYS A 28 17.65 19.67 0.76
N MET A 29 18.02 19.52 2.02
CA MET A 29 18.81 20.51 2.75
C MET A 29 20.30 20.20 2.56
N LEU A 30 21.09 21.23 2.29
CA LEU A 30 22.52 21.11 2.00
C LEU A 30 23.35 21.67 3.15
N ALA A 31 24.30 20.88 3.64
CA ALA A 31 25.23 21.31 4.68
C ALA A 31 26.21 22.35 4.16
N ASN A 32 26.61 22.26 2.89
CA ASN A 32 27.47 23.22 2.22
C ASN A 32 26.76 23.78 0.99
N LYS A 33 26.65 25.11 0.89
CA LYS A 33 26.00 25.77 -0.24
C LYS A 33 26.71 25.58 -1.58
N GLU A 34 28.02 25.29 -1.58
CA GLU A 34 28.78 25.02 -2.79
C GLU A 34 28.28 23.77 -3.54
N GLU A 35 27.58 22.86 -2.83
CA GLU A 35 26.95 21.68 -3.45
C GLU A 35 25.88 22.05 -4.47
N LEU A 36 25.30 23.26 -4.40
CA LEU A 36 24.36 23.76 -5.42
C LEU A 36 24.96 23.75 -6.83
N HIS A 37 26.27 23.97 -6.97
CA HIS A 37 26.96 23.99 -8.26
C HIS A 37 27.04 22.62 -8.94
N ASN A 38 26.85 21.54 -8.17
CA ASN A 38 26.90 20.17 -8.67
C ASN A 38 25.53 19.66 -9.16
N ILE A 39 24.45 20.43 -8.92
CA ILE A 39 23.10 20.04 -9.29
C ILE A 39 22.81 20.46 -10.74
N SER A 40 22.53 19.48 -11.59
CA SER A 40 22.25 19.71 -13.01
C SER A 40 20.98 20.52 -13.21
N PHE A 41 20.99 21.42 -14.20
CA PHE A 41 19.85 22.28 -14.57
C PHE A 41 19.32 23.19 -13.46
N LEU A 42 20.09 23.38 -12.38
CA LEU A 42 19.71 24.22 -11.26
C LEU A 42 19.59 25.70 -11.67
N ARG A 43 18.50 26.31 -11.23
CA ARG A 43 18.20 27.73 -11.41
C ARG A 43 18.17 28.42 -10.05
N ARG A 44 18.70 29.63 -10.02
CA ARG A 44 18.54 30.57 -8.90
C ARG A 44 17.40 31.54 -9.25
N VAL A 45 16.63 31.95 -8.25
CA VAL A 45 15.58 32.96 -8.46
C VAL A 45 16.22 34.32 -8.76
N ALA A 46 15.69 35.05 -9.74
CA ALA A 46 16.24 36.35 -10.13
C ALA A 46 16.04 37.44 -9.07
N GLN A 47 15.03 37.27 -8.21
CA GLN A 47 14.70 38.17 -7.12
C GLN A 47 14.46 37.37 -5.85
N LYS A 48 14.65 38.02 -4.70
CA LYS A 48 14.36 37.40 -3.41
C LYS A 48 12.92 36.90 -3.39
N SER A 49 12.74 35.64 -3.04
CA SER A 49 11.45 34.93 -3.15
C SER A 49 11.07 34.28 -1.84
N THR A 50 9.78 33.98 -1.67
CA THR A 50 9.32 33.14 -0.56
C THR A 50 9.62 31.66 -0.86
N LEU A 51 9.69 30.83 0.19
CA LEU A 51 9.85 29.39 0.01
C LEU A 51 8.71 28.78 -0.82
N CYS A 52 7.47 29.22 -0.59
CA CYS A 52 6.32 28.72 -1.34
C CYS A 52 6.39 29.06 -2.83
N GLN A 53 6.87 30.25 -3.23
CA GLN A 53 7.10 30.59 -4.65
C GLN A 53 8.13 29.65 -5.29
N MET A 54 9.24 29.38 -4.59
CA MET A 54 10.27 28.47 -5.08
C MET A 54 9.72 27.05 -5.27
N ILE A 55 8.92 26.57 -4.31
CA ILE A 55 8.23 25.28 -4.44
C ILE A 55 7.30 25.28 -5.66
N THR A 56 6.54 26.34 -5.91
CA THR A 56 5.65 26.46 -7.10
C THR A 56 6.40 26.36 -8.42
N LEU A 57 7.57 27.02 -8.52
CA LEU A 57 8.43 26.91 -9.71
C LEU A 57 8.80 25.44 -9.98
N VAL A 58 9.00 24.66 -8.93
CA VAL A 58 9.28 23.23 -9.06
C VAL A 58 8.01 22.46 -9.47
N ARG A 59 6.95 22.50 -8.66
CA ARG A 59 5.76 21.64 -8.84
C ARG A 59 4.93 21.95 -10.09
N ASN A 60 4.94 23.19 -10.57
CA ASN A 60 4.08 23.63 -11.68
C ASN A 60 4.86 24.07 -12.93
N PHE A 61 6.12 24.48 -12.78
CA PHE A 61 6.92 25.00 -13.91
C PHE A 61 8.12 24.13 -14.27
N ASP A 62 8.31 23.00 -13.59
CA ASP A 62 9.38 22.04 -13.90
C ASP A 62 10.78 22.66 -13.76
N TRP A 63 10.99 23.44 -12.69
CA TRP A 63 12.30 24.01 -12.40
C TRP A 63 13.02 23.17 -11.35
N THR A 64 14.32 22.97 -11.55
CA THR A 64 15.24 22.68 -10.45
C THR A 64 15.67 24.01 -9.84
N VAL A 65 15.40 24.21 -8.56
CA VAL A 65 15.62 25.47 -7.83
C VAL A 65 16.58 25.25 -6.68
N GLY A 66 17.61 26.10 -6.60
CA GLY A 66 18.49 26.21 -5.43
C GLY A 66 18.31 27.55 -4.74
N ALA A 67 18.41 27.57 -3.42
CA ALA A 67 18.39 28.80 -2.63
C ALA A 67 19.36 28.75 -1.45
N GLU A 68 20.09 29.85 -1.25
CA GLU A 68 20.83 30.15 -0.01
C GLU A 68 20.15 31.29 0.75
N LEU A 69 20.64 31.63 1.93
CA LEU A 69 20.06 32.67 2.80
C LEU A 69 19.73 33.98 2.06
N SER A 70 20.60 34.45 1.15
CA SER A 70 20.40 35.71 0.43
C SER A 70 19.23 35.71 -0.55
N ASP A 71 18.72 34.54 -0.94
CA ASP A 71 17.61 34.40 -1.89
C ASP A 71 16.24 34.52 -1.25
N PHE A 72 16.16 34.48 0.09
CA PHE A 72 14.89 34.55 0.79
C PHE A 72 14.42 36.00 0.97
N LEU A 73 13.13 36.25 0.68
CA LEU A 73 12.51 37.55 0.82
C LEU A 73 12.38 38.00 2.28
N THR A 74 12.07 37.05 3.18
CA THR A 74 11.84 37.36 4.60
C THR A 74 12.48 36.30 5.51
N PRO A 75 12.93 36.70 6.71
CA PRO A 75 13.54 35.78 7.67
C PRO A 75 12.58 34.72 8.20
N THR A 76 11.27 34.92 8.03
CA THR A 76 10.25 33.93 8.40
C THR A 76 10.43 32.61 7.65
N CYS A 77 10.83 32.64 6.37
CA CYS A 77 11.01 31.43 5.57
C CYS A 77 12.35 30.74 5.85
N SER A 78 13.43 31.50 5.78
CA SER A 78 14.81 31.02 6.00
C SER A 78 15.03 30.50 7.43
N SER A 79 14.40 31.10 8.45
CA SER A 79 14.49 30.60 9.82
C SER A 79 13.79 29.26 10.04
N ILE A 80 12.73 28.95 9.29
CA ILE A 80 12.10 27.61 9.35
C ILE A 80 13.08 26.53 8.87
N LEU A 81 13.88 26.86 7.86
CA LEU A 81 14.92 25.99 7.31
C LEU A 81 16.23 26.00 8.11
N GLY A 82 16.31 26.79 9.19
CA GLY A 82 17.50 26.87 10.05
C GLY A 82 18.68 27.62 9.41
N LEU A 83 18.45 28.40 8.35
CA LEU A 83 19.49 29.17 7.66
C LEU A 83 19.88 30.45 8.40
N GLU A 84 18.96 30.97 9.21
CA GLU A 84 19.19 32.10 10.11
C GLU A 84 18.30 31.97 11.35
N ASP A 85 18.64 32.68 12.42
CA ASP A 85 17.79 32.76 13.60
C ASP A 85 16.61 33.71 13.37
N VAL A 86 15.54 33.53 14.14
CA VAL A 86 14.36 34.37 14.10
C VAL A 86 14.68 35.77 14.64
N PRO A 87 14.29 36.85 13.95
CA PRO A 87 14.52 38.21 14.44
C PRO A 87 13.84 38.51 15.78
N GLU A 88 14.39 39.45 16.55
CA GLU A 88 13.87 39.77 17.88
C GLU A 88 12.42 40.27 17.87
N VAL A 89 12.01 40.97 16.80
CA VAL A 89 10.63 41.45 16.61
C VAL A 89 9.61 40.33 16.44
N HIS A 90 10.06 39.11 16.12
CA HIS A 90 9.21 37.92 16.11
C HIS A 90 9.22 37.27 17.50
N LYS A 91 10.41 37.17 18.13
CA LYS A 91 10.60 36.56 19.46
C LYS A 91 9.87 37.31 20.59
N ASP A 92 9.83 38.64 20.53
CA ASP A 92 9.13 39.46 21.54
C ASP A 92 7.60 39.45 21.36
N GLY A 93 7.12 38.88 20.24
CA GLY A 93 5.72 38.77 19.84
C GLY A 93 5.19 39.96 19.04
N THR A 94 6.01 40.95 18.69
CA THR A 94 5.57 42.13 17.96
C THR A 94 5.00 41.75 16.59
N PHE A 95 5.75 41.00 15.78
CA PHE A 95 5.37 40.65 14.40
C PHE A 95 4.02 39.94 14.31
N ARG A 96 3.81 38.86 15.08
CA ARG A 96 2.56 38.09 15.02
C ARG A 96 1.38 38.87 15.57
N SER A 97 1.60 39.80 16.50
CA SER A 97 0.53 40.63 17.07
C SER A 97 -0.02 41.69 16.09
N ILE A 98 0.70 41.98 15.00
CA ILE A 98 0.23 42.94 13.99
C ILE A 98 -0.96 42.40 13.21
N VAL A 99 -0.97 41.09 12.90
CA VAL A 99 -1.92 40.50 11.95
C VAL A 99 -2.67 39.30 12.53
N TRP A 100 -2.00 38.44 13.31
CA TRP A 100 -2.48 37.08 13.54
C TRP A 100 -3.14 36.88 14.91
N VAL A 101 -2.68 37.61 15.93
CA VAL A 101 -3.17 37.44 17.31
C VAL A 101 -3.29 38.78 18.01
N LYS A 102 -4.23 38.87 18.97
CA LYS A 102 -4.57 40.13 19.63
C LYS A 102 -3.46 40.71 20.50
N THR A 103 -2.66 39.85 21.15
CA THR A 103 -1.69 40.28 22.16
C THR A 103 -0.28 39.80 21.84
N ARG A 104 0.74 40.57 22.27
CA ARG A 104 2.14 40.12 22.19
C ARG A 104 2.40 38.84 23.00
N ALA A 105 1.65 38.62 24.08
CA ALA A 105 1.76 37.40 24.87
C ALA A 105 1.33 36.16 24.08
N ASP A 106 0.20 36.25 23.37
CA ASP A 106 -0.26 35.17 22.49
C ASP A 106 0.64 35.04 21.25
N ALA A 107 1.21 36.13 20.77
CA ALA A 107 2.19 36.12 19.68
C ALA A 107 3.48 35.38 20.05
N ARG A 108 3.95 35.48 21.29
CA ARG A 108 5.10 34.67 21.75
C ARG A 108 4.76 33.18 21.81
N LYS A 109 3.56 32.82 22.27
CA LYS A 109 3.08 31.43 22.24
C LYS A 109 2.98 30.91 20.81
N TYR A 110 2.48 31.75 19.91
CA TYR A 110 2.43 31.48 18.47
C TYR A 110 3.83 31.20 17.93
N GLU A 111 4.79 32.11 18.13
CA GLU A 111 6.12 31.97 17.54
C GLU A 111 6.90 30.77 18.09
N ALA A 112 6.68 30.45 19.38
CA ALA A 112 7.25 29.29 20.05
C ALA A 112 6.66 27.94 19.60
N SER A 113 5.45 27.93 19.01
CA SER A 113 4.82 26.69 18.55
C SER A 113 5.29 26.25 17.17
N ILE A 114 6.03 27.10 16.44
CA ILE A 114 6.57 26.86 15.09
C ILE A 114 7.88 26.06 15.17
N PRO A 115 7.93 24.79 14.72
CA PRO A 115 9.18 24.05 14.62
C PRO A 115 10.14 24.63 13.59
N ARG A 116 11.44 24.53 13.86
CA ARG A 116 12.49 25.02 12.97
C ARG A 116 13.61 24.01 12.89
N LEU A 117 14.26 23.92 11.75
CA LEU A 117 15.46 23.10 11.63
C LEU A 117 16.59 23.69 12.49
N PRO A 118 17.52 22.86 13.00
CA PRO A 118 18.63 23.34 13.82
C PRO A 118 19.52 24.33 13.07
N LEU A 119 19.92 25.40 13.76
CA LEU A 119 20.87 26.38 13.23
C LEU A 119 22.24 25.77 12.99
N GLY A 120 22.96 26.28 11.98
CA GLY A 120 24.34 25.88 11.66
C GLY A 120 24.47 24.48 11.06
N LYS A 121 23.36 23.77 10.82
CA LYS A 121 23.37 22.46 10.18
C LYS A 121 23.35 22.54 8.65
N TYR A 122 22.72 23.58 8.11
CA TYR A 122 22.50 23.73 6.68
C TYR A 122 22.79 25.16 6.22
N GLU A 123 23.26 25.29 4.99
CA GLU A 123 23.59 26.58 4.35
C GLU A 123 22.71 26.88 3.14
N ALA A 124 22.10 25.85 2.55
CA ALA A 124 21.26 25.98 1.36
C ALA A 124 20.17 24.91 1.29
N VAL A 125 19.24 25.10 0.35
CA VAL A 125 18.19 24.15 0.00
C VAL A 125 18.16 23.94 -1.52
N ALA A 126 17.93 22.71 -1.95
CA ALA A 126 17.68 22.36 -3.34
C ALA A 126 16.33 21.65 -3.47
N MET A 127 15.60 22.00 -4.52
CA MET A 127 14.29 21.45 -4.84
C MET A 127 14.17 21.16 -6.33
N ALA A 128 13.53 20.06 -6.71
CA ALA A 128 13.36 19.69 -8.10
C ALA A 128 12.17 18.74 -8.29
N PRO A 129 11.61 18.61 -9.50
CA PRO A 129 10.56 17.64 -9.76
C PRO A 129 11.18 16.24 -9.67
N LEU A 130 10.66 15.43 -8.75
CA LEU A 130 11.28 14.16 -8.39
C LEU A 130 11.38 13.19 -9.58
N VAL A 131 10.43 13.28 -10.52
CA VAL A 131 10.35 12.45 -11.71
C VAL A 131 11.60 12.50 -12.61
N TYR A 132 12.39 13.57 -12.56
CA TYR A 132 13.59 13.73 -13.39
C TYR A 132 14.88 13.20 -12.77
N ASN A 133 14.80 12.44 -11.68
CA ASN A 133 15.96 11.91 -10.95
C ASN A 133 17.03 12.98 -10.61
N PRO A 134 16.64 14.15 -10.05
CA PRO A 134 17.53 15.31 -9.95
C PRO A 134 18.70 15.12 -8.98
N PHE A 135 18.42 14.53 -7.83
CA PHE A 135 19.34 14.16 -6.75
C PHE A 135 18.57 13.25 -5.78
N GLU A 136 19.26 12.61 -4.83
CA GLU A 136 18.58 11.89 -3.73
C GLU A 136 18.04 12.91 -2.71
N PRO A 137 16.71 13.05 -2.56
CA PRO A 137 16.12 14.02 -1.63
C PRO A 137 16.15 13.49 -0.19
N ASP A 138 15.96 14.39 0.78
CA ASP A 138 15.73 13.97 2.17
C ASP A 138 14.24 13.68 2.40
N ILE A 139 13.38 14.51 1.81
CA ILE A 139 11.92 14.39 1.87
C ILE A 139 11.30 14.69 0.49
N VAL A 140 10.07 14.23 0.30
CA VAL A 140 9.24 14.52 -0.89
C VAL A 140 7.99 15.28 -0.46
N LEU A 141 7.71 16.41 -1.12
CA LEU A 141 6.48 17.17 -0.88
C LEU A 141 5.42 16.83 -1.91
N PHE A 142 4.21 16.56 -1.43
CA PHE A 142 3.01 16.35 -2.23
C PHE A 142 2.02 17.47 -1.99
N TYR A 143 1.52 18.05 -3.09
CA TYR A 143 0.34 18.91 -3.11
C TYR A 143 -0.79 18.15 -3.78
N ALA A 144 -1.85 17.88 -3.02
CA ALA A 144 -2.96 17.05 -3.47
C ALA A 144 -4.23 17.37 -2.68
N ASN A 145 -5.38 17.02 -3.23
CA ASN A 145 -6.67 17.23 -2.56
C ASN A 145 -6.90 16.23 -1.41
N PRO A 146 -7.94 16.41 -0.57
CA PRO A 146 -8.17 15.54 0.59
C PRO A 146 -8.39 14.07 0.24
N ALA A 147 -9.03 13.77 -0.91
CA ALA A 147 -9.23 12.40 -1.35
C ALA A 147 -7.91 11.71 -1.73
N GLN A 148 -7.01 12.43 -2.41
CA GLN A 148 -5.68 11.95 -2.73
C GLN A 148 -4.83 11.78 -1.47
N MET A 149 -4.87 12.72 -0.53
CA MET A 149 -4.14 12.60 0.74
C MET A 149 -4.63 11.44 1.60
N MET A 150 -5.94 11.19 1.63
CA MET A 150 -6.51 10.02 2.31
C MET A 150 -5.93 8.72 1.76
N LEU A 151 -5.80 8.59 0.43
CA LEU A 151 -5.20 7.41 -0.19
C LEU A 151 -3.72 7.26 0.16
N LEU A 152 -2.96 8.36 0.15
CA LEU A 152 -1.55 8.35 0.51
C LEU A 152 -1.33 7.98 1.98
N ILE A 153 -2.18 8.49 2.89
CA ILE A 153 -2.16 8.13 4.32
C ILE A 153 -2.43 6.63 4.49
N ASN A 154 -3.52 6.13 3.91
CA ASN A 154 -3.86 4.70 4.00
C ASN A 154 -2.76 3.82 3.40
N ALA A 155 -2.12 4.27 2.31
CA ALA A 155 -1.00 3.57 1.70
C ALA A 155 0.23 3.50 2.63
N LEU A 156 0.58 4.62 3.27
CA LEU A 156 1.67 4.68 4.25
C LEU A 156 1.37 3.87 5.52
N GLN A 157 0.10 3.71 5.89
CA GLN A 157 -0.37 2.94 7.05
C GLN A 157 -0.60 1.45 6.75
N PHE A 158 -0.58 1.04 5.47
CA PHE A 158 -0.92 -0.32 5.05
C PHE A 158 0.00 -1.38 5.68
N GLU A 159 1.31 -1.11 5.70
CA GLU A 159 2.33 -1.91 6.39
C GLU A 159 2.71 -1.21 7.70
N ASN A 160 2.78 -1.93 8.83
CA ASN A 160 3.11 -1.38 10.15
C ASN A 160 2.21 -0.19 10.53
N TYR A 161 0.92 -0.46 10.75
CA TYR A 161 -0.08 0.54 11.04
C TYR A 161 0.30 1.42 12.24
N GLU A 162 0.28 2.73 12.03
CA GLU A 162 0.41 3.74 13.07
C GLU A 162 -0.60 4.87 12.78
N ALA A 163 -1.37 5.29 13.79
CA ALA A 163 -2.23 6.45 13.66
C ALA A 163 -1.38 7.73 13.50
N MET A 164 -1.52 8.43 12.37
CA MET A 164 -0.76 9.66 12.10
C MET A 164 -1.36 10.85 12.83
N GLN A 165 -0.52 11.64 13.51
CA GLN A 165 -0.91 12.89 14.17
C GLN A 165 -0.31 14.08 13.42
N PHE A 166 -1.18 15.00 13.03
CA PHE A 166 -0.80 16.18 12.28
C PHE A 166 -1.02 17.46 13.09
N HIS A 167 -0.27 18.49 12.77
CA HIS A 167 -0.22 19.74 13.51
C HIS A 167 -0.58 20.90 12.58
N CYS A 168 -1.20 21.93 13.14
CA CYS A 168 -1.54 23.14 12.42
C CYS A 168 -1.30 24.35 13.33
N VAL A 169 -0.30 25.16 13.00
CA VAL A 169 -0.07 26.47 13.61
C VAL A 169 -1.02 27.53 13.04
N GLY A 170 -1.60 27.29 11.86
CA GLY A 170 -2.50 28.20 11.13
C GLY A 170 -1.78 29.10 10.13
N GLU A 171 -0.54 29.50 10.40
CA GLU A 171 0.42 30.01 9.41
C GLU A 171 1.76 29.30 9.54
N SER A 172 2.64 29.50 8.55
CA SER A 172 3.92 28.82 8.48
C SER A 172 3.75 27.32 8.21
N SER A 173 2.85 26.97 7.28
CA SER A 173 2.60 25.58 6.84
C SER A 173 3.87 24.82 6.47
N CYS A 174 4.86 25.49 5.87
CA CYS A 174 6.18 24.90 5.61
C CYS A 174 6.86 24.38 6.89
N SER A 175 6.65 24.99 8.05
CA SER A 175 7.14 24.47 9.32
C SER A 175 6.41 23.18 9.73
N ASP A 176 5.07 23.15 9.61
CA ASP A 176 4.28 21.98 9.96
C ASP A 176 4.49 20.80 9.02
N ALA A 177 4.76 21.04 7.74
CA ALA A 177 5.10 19.98 6.78
C ALA A 177 6.59 19.63 6.80
N ILE A 178 7.46 20.57 6.39
CA ILE A 178 8.90 20.33 6.15
C ILE A 178 9.63 20.16 7.48
N ALA A 179 9.62 21.17 8.35
CA ALA A 179 10.45 21.14 9.55
C ALA A 179 10.08 19.97 10.47
N ARG A 180 8.79 19.71 10.69
CA ARG A 180 8.35 18.52 11.46
C ARG A 180 8.78 17.20 10.83
N CYS A 181 8.71 17.07 9.51
CA CYS A 181 9.12 15.85 8.83
C CYS A 181 10.62 15.57 9.04
N TYR A 182 11.47 16.58 8.87
CA TYR A 182 12.91 16.48 9.17
C TYR A 182 13.21 16.17 10.64
N LEU A 183 12.48 16.79 11.58
CA LEU A 183 12.75 16.64 13.02
C LEU A 183 12.29 15.29 13.57
N THR A 184 11.22 14.73 13.00
CA THR A 184 10.60 13.49 13.51
C THR A 184 10.93 12.25 12.69
N GLY A 185 11.39 12.42 11.44
CA GLY A 185 11.54 11.32 10.49
C GLY A 185 10.19 10.67 10.11
N LYS A 186 9.07 11.36 10.31
CA LYS A 186 7.72 10.86 10.02
C LYS A 186 7.01 11.72 8.98
N PRO A 187 6.02 11.17 8.23
CA PRO A 187 5.19 11.97 7.34
C PRO A 187 4.46 13.08 8.11
N SER A 188 4.33 14.26 7.49
CA SER A 188 3.64 15.39 8.10
C SER A 188 2.73 16.10 7.10
N LEU A 189 1.43 16.05 7.38
CA LEU A 189 0.37 16.73 6.62
C LEU A 189 0.05 18.07 7.27
N THR A 190 -0.26 19.07 6.45
CA THR A 190 -0.79 20.35 6.91
C THR A 190 -1.76 20.96 5.90
N ILE A 191 -2.47 22.01 6.33
CA ILE A 191 -3.32 22.84 5.50
C ILE A 191 -2.47 24.03 5.02
N PRO A 192 -2.40 24.32 3.70
CA PRO A 192 -1.72 25.49 3.19
C PRO A 192 -2.21 26.78 3.83
N CYS A 193 -1.26 27.57 4.32
CA CYS A 193 -1.57 28.83 4.97
C CYS A 193 -1.82 29.97 3.97
N TYR A 194 -2.20 31.16 4.45
CA TYR A 194 -2.54 32.29 3.59
C TYR A 194 -1.40 32.66 2.64
N GLY A 195 -0.17 32.70 3.14
CA GLY A 195 1.01 32.99 2.31
C GLY A 195 1.26 31.96 1.21
N GLU A 196 1.02 30.68 1.49
CA GLU A 196 1.18 29.61 0.52
C GLU A 196 0.15 29.68 -0.60
N ARG A 197 -1.08 30.10 -0.30
CA ARG A 197 -2.12 30.36 -1.30
C ARG A 197 -1.81 31.59 -2.13
N ARG A 198 -1.53 32.71 -1.46
CA ARG A 198 -1.32 34.01 -2.10
C ARG A 198 -0.06 34.06 -2.96
N TYR A 199 1.03 33.46 -2.50
CA TYR A 199 2.34 33.55 -3.17
C TYR A 199 2.77 32.24 -3.82
N GLY A 200 2.38 31.09 -3.26
CA GLY A 200 2.70 29.76 -3.79
C GLY A 200 1.62 29.15 -4.67
N HIS A 201 0.48 29.84 -4.86
CA HIS A 201 -0.64 29.38 -5.70
C HIS A 201 -1.17 28.00 -5.29
N ALA A 202 -1.09 27.64 -4.01
CA ALA A 202 -1.82 26.47 -3.50
C ALA A 202 -3.33 26.68 -3.70
N GLN A 203 -3.99 25.68 -4.29
CA GLN A 203 -5.42 25.71 -4.61
C GLN A 203 -6.27 25.50 -3.37
N ASP A 204 -7.53 25.95 -3.35
CA ASP A 204 -8.42 25.87 -2.19
C ASP A 204 -8.53 24.47 -1.61
N GLU A 205 -8.54 23.45 -2.47
CA GLU A 205 -8.55 22.05 -2.08
C GLU A 205 -7.17 21.45 -1.75
N ASP A 206 -6.06 22.14 -2.03
CA ASP A 206 -4.72 21.58 -1.78
C ASP A 206 -4.51 21.37 -0.28
N LEU A 207 -3.98 20.20 0.05
CA LEU A 207 -3.27 19.89 1.27
C LEU A 207 -1.80 19.64 0.93
N VAL A 208 -0.92 19.73 1.93
CA VAL A 208 0.51 19.49 1.76
C VAL A 208 0.96 18.39 2.67
N MET A 209 1.62 17.38 2.12
CA MET A 209 2.28 16.33 2.89
C MET A 209 3.78 16.28 2.55
N ALA A 210 4.61 16.35 3.58
CA ALA A 210 6.00 15.94 3.50
C ALA A 210 6.12 14.46 3.86
N VAL A 211 6.83 13.68 3.04
CA VAL A 211 7.07 12.25 3.24
C VAL A 211 8.59 12.00 3.24
N PRO A 212 9.16 11.33 4.26
CA PRO A 212 10.55 10.90 4.24
C PRO A 212 10.87 10.05 3.00
N VAL A 213 12.05 10.25 2.41
CA VAL A 213 12.44 9.61 1.14
C VAL A 213 12.40 8.07 1.19
N ASP A 214 12.74 7.49 2.34
CA ASP A 214 12.76 6.05 2.59
C ASP A 214 11.35 5.41 2.64
N MET A 215 10.31 6.22 2.82
CA MET A 215 8.92 5.77 2.83
C MET A 215 8.25 5.79 1.45
N MET A 216 8.91 6.31 0.41
CA MET A 216 8.31 6.47 -0.93
C MET A 216 7.95 5.14 -1.59
N GLU A 217 8.80 4.12 -1.48
CA GLU A 217 8.49 2.79 -2.01
C GLU A 217 7.34 2.12 -1.23
N LYS A 218 7.32 2.31 0.09
CA LYS A 218 6.22 1.85 0.96
C LYS A 218 4.90 2.51 0.54
N ALA A 219 4.90 3.83 0.32
CA ALA A 219 3.75 4.57 -0.15
C ALA A 219 3.23 4.03 -1.48
N LEU A 220 4.14 3.78 -2.44
CA LEU A 220 3.75 3.22 -3.74
C LEU A 220 3.14 1.82 -3.61
N ARG A 221 3.78 0.89 -2.89
CA ARG A 221 3.23 -0.47 -2.67
C ARG A 221 1.87 -0.43 -1.99
N GLY A 222 1.70 0.45 -1.01
CA GLY A 222 0.42 0.69 -0.35
C GLY A 222 -0.66 1.16 -1.33
N LEU A 223 -0.36 2.16 -2.17
CA LEU A 223 -1.28 2.68 -3.19
C LEU A 223 -1.69 1.60 -4.19
N GLU A 224 -0.74 0.77 -4.65
CA GLU A 224 -1.03 -0.33 -5.58
C GLU A 224 -1.90 -1.42 -4.94
N THR A 225 -1.70 -1.68 -3.65
CA THR A 225 -2.51 -2.65 -2.92
C THR A 225 -3.92 -2.15 -2.66
N LEU A 226 -4.08 -0.89 -2.26
CA LEU A 226 -5.37 -0.22 -2.18
C LEU A 226 -6.10 -0.26 -3.53
N TYR A 227 -5.39 0.06 -4.62
CA TYR A 227 -5.96 0.03 -5.96
C TYR A 227 -6.48 -1.37 -6.32
N ARG A 228 -5.69 -2.43 -6.07
CA ARG A 228 -6.12 -3.82 -6.31
C ARG A 228 -7.36 -4.19 -5.50
N ARG A 229 -7.48 -3.68 -4.26
CA ARG A 229 -8.64 -3.89 -3.36
C ARG A 229 -9.84 -2.99 -3.68
N GLY A 230 -9.79 -2.19 -4.74
CA GLY A 230 -10.91 -1.35 -5.18
C GLY A 230 -10.96 0.04 -4.54
N VAL A 231 -10.04 0.37 -3.64
CA VAL A 231 -9.89 1.72 -3.06
C VAL A 231 -9.03 2.56 -4.01
N ARG A 232 -9.67 3.37 -4.86
CA ARG A 232 -9.05 4.02 -6.04
C ARG A 232 -9.37 5.51 -6.13
N TYR A 233 -8.56 6.23 -6.91
CA TYR A 233 -8.83 7.60 -7.36
C TYR A 233 -9.13 7.65 -8.87
N PRO A 234 -10.08 8.48 -9.34
CA PRO A 234 -11.03 9.27 -8.56
C PRO A 234 -11.99 8.37 -7.78
N ILE A 235 -12.52 8.89 -6.67
CA ILE A 235 -13.50 8.16 -5.85
C ILE A 235 -14.84 8.18 -6.59
N SER A 236 -15.34 6.99 -6.92
CA SER A 236 -16.68 6.83 -7.52
C SER A 236 -17.77 7.04 -6.47
N TYR A 237 -18.78 7.84 -6.80
CA TYR A 237 -19.94 8.05 -5.95
C TYR A 237 -21.00 6.98 -6.26
N ALA A 238 -21.55 6.34 -5.22
CA ALA A 238 -22.67 5.43 -5.36
C ALA A 238 -24.01 6.15 -5.58
N GLY A 239 -24.12 7.43 -5.20
CA GLY A 239 -25.36 8.19 -5.23
C GLY A 239 -26.16 8.05 -3.93
N ALA A 240 -26.73 9.16 -3.46
CA ALA A 240 -27.31 9.25 -2.11
C ALA A 240 -28.54 8.37 -1.87
N GLU A 241 -29.25 7.98 -2.94
CA GLU A 241 -30.48 7.19 -2.89
C GLU A 241 -30.27 5.70 -3.18
N GLN A 242 -29.03 5.28 -3.49
CA GLN A 242 -28.75 3.87 -3.75
C GLN A 242 -28.71 3.05 -2.47
N ASP A 243 -29.25 1.82 -2.54
CA ASP A 243 -28.99 0.81 -1.54
C ASP A 243 -27.52 0.37 -1.60
N LEU A 244 -26.74 0.86 -0.64
CA LEU A 244 -25.31 0.61 -0.56
C LEU A 244 -24.98 -0.83 -0.15
N ALA A 245 -25.94 -1.63 0.34
CA ALA A 245 -25.67 -3.02 0.75
C ALA A 245 -25.04 -3.84 -0.38
N GLN A 246 -25.39 -3.54 -1.63
CA GLN A 246 -24.81 -4.18 -2.82
C GLN A 246 -23.52 -3.50 -3.32
N ALA A 247 -23.23 -2.27 -2.87
CA ALA A 247 -22.07 -1.48 -3.28
C ALA A 247 -20.89 -1.56 -2.29
N PHE A 248 -21.13 -2.01 -1.06
CA PHE A 248 -20.06 -2.25 -0.09
C PHE A 248 -19.09 -3.32 -0.62
N PRO A 249 -17.76 -3.10 -0.48
CA PRO A 249 -16.79 -4.15 -0.78
C PRO A 249 -17.15 -5.41 0.01
N GLY A 250 -16.94 -6.59 -0.60
CA GLY A 250 -17.26 -7.88 0.01
C GLY A 250 -16.75 -8.00 1.45
N SER A 251 -15.60 -7.41 1.78
CA SER A 251 -15.03 -7.36 3.13
C SER A 251 -15.93 -6.74 4.22
N TYR A 252 -16.87 -5.87 3.86
CA TYR A 252 -17.82 -5.23 4.78
C TYR A 252 -19.16 -5.96 4.84
N GLY A 253 -19.63 -6.52 3.72
CA GLY A 253 -20.85 -7.35 3.68
C GLY A 253 -20.63 -8.78 4.19
N SER A 254 -19.39 -9.28 4.16
CA SER A 254 -19.04 -10.65 4.54
C SER A 254 -18.87 -10.85 6.04
N MET A 255 -19.14 -9.87 6.91
CA MET A 255 -19.00 -10.07 8.37
C MET A 255 -19.91 -11.20 8.87
N GLY A 256 -21.15 -11.29 8.37
CA GLY A 256 -22.05 -12.42 8.67
C GLY A 256 -21.58 -13.77 8.09
N GLN A 257 -20.91 -13.75 6.92
CA GLN A 257 -20.28 -14.95 6.34
C GLN A 257 -19.03 -15.38 7.12
N LEU A 258 -18.34 -14.43 7.76
CA LEU A 258 -17.14 -14.67 8.56
C LEU A 258 -17.47 -15.52 9.80
N GLU A 259 -18.58 -15.22 10.47
CA GLU A 259 -19.11 -16.04 11.56
C GLU A 259 -19.54 -17.42 11.06
N GLN A 260 -20.17 -17.50 9.88
CA GLN A 260 -20.56 -18.78 9.27
C GLN A 260 -19.34 -19.69 9.00
N PHE A 261 -18.24 -19.15 8.50
CA PHE A 261 -17.04 -19.96 8.22
C PHE A 261 -16.27 -20.32 9.49
N ARG A 262 -16.04 -19.34 10.36
CA ARG A 262 -15.24 -19.56 11.58
C ARG A 262 -15.99 -20.38 12.62
N GLY A 263 -17.32 -20.37 12.58
CA GLY A 263 -18.18 -21.10 13.51
C GLY A 263 -18.13 -20.55 14.93
N GLN A 264 -19.07 -21.01 15.75
CA GLN A 264 -19.08 -20.80 17.21
C GLN A 264 -18.51 -22.02 17.96
N ASP A 265 -18.13 -23.06 17.23
CA ASP A 265 -17.43 -24.24 17.73
C ASP A 265 -15.91 -24.01 17.81
N ASN A 266 -15.20 -25.07 18.21
CA ASN A 266 -13.76 -25.02 18.44
C ASN A 266 -12.93 -25.38 17.20
N ARG A 267 -13.51 -25.30 15.98
CA ARG A 267 -12.75 -25.49 14.74
C ARG A 267 -11.66 -24.41 14.64
N LEU A 268 -10.52 -24.79 14.08
CA LEU A 268 -9.44 -23.87 13.73
C LEU A 268 -9.19 -23.95 12.23
N LEU A 269 -9.43 -22.83 11.53
CA LEU A 269 -9.17 -22.72 10.09
C LEU A 269 -7.76 -22.17 9.86
N LEU A 270 -6.89 -23.00 9.28
CA LEU A 270 -5.56 -22.61 8.83
C LEU A 270 -5.59 -22.37 7.31
N GLY A 271 -5.51 -21.11 6.89
CA GLY A 271 -5.35 -20.77 5.48
C GLY A 271 -3.92 -21.09 5.02
N VAL A 272 -3.78 -21.97 4.04
CA VAL A 272 -2.48 -22.39 3.49
C VAL A 272 -2.27 -21.75 2.14
N THR A 273 -1.21 -20.95 2.01
CA THR A 273 -0.80 -20.38 0.72
C THR A 273 0.68 -20.63 0.44
N GLY A 274 1.05 -20.39 -0.80
CA GLY A 274 2.39 -20.57 -1.33
C GLY A 274 2.41 -20.18 -2.80
N GLY A 275 3.50 -19.59 -3.24
CA GLY A 275 3.74 -19.37 -4.66
C GLY A 275 3.93 -20.68 -5.43
N ILE A 276 3.97 -20.59 -6.75
CA ILE A 276 4.26 -21.72 -7.62
C ILE A 276 5.58 -22.39 -7.20
N ALA A 277 5.60 -23.73 -7.20
CA ALA A 277 6.77 -24.56 -6.91
C ALA A 277 7.38 -24.40 -5.50
N THR A 278 6.67 -23.82 -4.53
CA THR A 278 7.17 -23.73 -3.13
C THR A 278 7.10 -25.05 -2.36
N GLY A 279 6.42 -26.07 -2.90
CA GLY A 279 6.22 -27.37 -2.23
C GLY A 279 5.09 -27.38 -1.21
N LYS A 280 4.11 -26.47 -1.37
CA LYS A 280 2.87 -26.42 -0.58
C LYS A 280 2.19 -27.79 -0.43
N SER A 281 2.09 -28.57 -1.51
CA SER A 281 1.49 -29.91 -1.48
C SER A 281 2.22 -30.89 -0.57
N THR A 282 3.55 -30.76 -0.43
CA THR A 282 4.35 -31.56 0.51
C THR A 282 3.96 -31.24 1.95
N VAL A 283 3.92 -29.95 2.31
CA VAL A 283 3.56 -29.49 3.65
C VAL A 283 2.11 -29.85 4.01
N VAL A 284 1.17 -29.67 3.06
CA VAL A 284 -0.23 -30.06 3.23
C VAL A 284 -0.36 -31.55 3.52
N LYS A 285 0.36 -32.42 2.79
CA LYS A 285 0.38 -33.86 3.04
C LYS A 285 0.93 -34.22 4.44
N MET A 286 1.98 -33.53 4.88
CA MET A 286 2.55 -33.75 6.22
C MET A 286 1.54 -33.42 7.33
N LEU A 287 0.75 -32.36 7.17
CA LEU A 287 -0.31 -31.99 8.12
C LEU A 287 -1.54 -32.91 8.02
N GLN A 288 -1.91 -33.35 6.81
CA GLN A 288 -2.95 -34.36 6.60
C GLN A 288 -2.66 -35.65 7.36
N GLN A 289 -1.42 -36.13 7.31
CA GLN A 289 -0.99 -37.33 8.04
C GLN A 289 -1.10 -37.19 9.56
N LYS A 290 -1.19 -35.95 10.08
CA LYS A 290 -1.43 -35.66 11.50
C LYS A 290 -2.91 -35.55 11.87
N GLY A 291 -3.82 -35.74 10.90
CA GLY A 291 -5.27 -35.70 11.11
C GLY A 291 -5.93 -34.38 10.74
N ALA A 292 -5.25 -33.48 10.02
CA ALA A 292 -5.86 -32.24 9.54
C ALA A 292 -6.66 -32.49 8.24
N PRO A 293 -8.00 -32.37 8.25
CA PRO A 293 -8.77 -32.40 7.00
C PRO A 293 -8.39 -31.21 6.12
N VAL A 294 -8.52 -31.39 4.80
CA VAL A 294 -8.11 -30.39 3.81
C VAL A 294 -9.25 -30.07 2.89
N ILE A 295 -9.51 -28.77 2.74
CA ILE A 295 -10.40 -28.23 1.73
C ILE A 295 -9.53 -27.53 0.69
N ASP A 296 -9.63 -27.94 -0.56
CA ASP A 296 -8.88 -27.35 -1.67
C ASP A 296 -9.79 -26.37 -2.43
N PHE A 297 -9.45 -25.08 -2.35
CA PHE A 297 -10.24 -24.01 -2.96
C PHE A 297 -10.21 -24.06 -4.49
N ASP A 298 -9.14 -24.58 -5.10
CA ASP A 298 -9.09 -24.78 -6.55
C ASP A 298 -10.08 -25.87 -6.96
N LEU A 299 -10.20 -26.96 -6.18
CA LEU A 299 -11.19 -28.02 -6.43
C LEU A 299 -12.62 -27.50 -6.31
N LEU A 300 -12.92 -26.74 -5.25
CA LEU A 300 -14.21 -26.07 -5.09
C LEU A 300 -14.54 -25.19 -6.30
N ALA A 301 -13.58 -24.36 -6.74
CA ALA A 301 -13.75 -23.51 -7.90
C ALA A 301 -13.94 -24.28 -9.22
N ARG A 302 -13.51 -25.55 -9.33
CA ARG A 302 -13.83 -26.40 -10.49
C ARG A 302 -15.24 -26.97 -10.39
N LYS A 303 -15.60 -27.48 -9.21
CA LYS A 303 -16.87 -28.15 -8.96
C LYS A 303 -18.07 -27.25 -9.26
N VAL A 304 -18.05 -26.01 -8.78
CA VAL A 304 -19.16 -25.05 -8.93
C VAL A 304 -19.42 -24.62 -10.37
N VAL A 305 -18.49 -24.88 -11.29
CA VAL A 305 -18.60 -24.54 -12.72
C VAL A 305 -18.67 -25.79 -13.61
N GLU A 306 -18.92 -26.96 -13.04
CA GLU A 306 -19.20 -28.17 -13.82
C GLU A 306 -20.50 -28.01 -14.63
N PRO A 307 -20.67 -28.76 -15.74
CA PRO A 307 -21.86 -28.68 -16.56
C PRO A 307 -23.15 -28.80 -15.73
N ASP A 308 -24.12 -27.96 -16.06
CA ASP A 308 -25.43 -27.88 -15.42
C ASP A 308 -25.46 -27.27 -13.99
N GLU A 309 -24.30 -26.99 -13.38
CA GLU A 309 -24.25 -26.23 -12.12
C GLU A 309 -24.73 -24.78 -12.30
N PRO A 310 -25.31 -24.14 -11.27
CA PRO A 310 -25.86 -22.79 -11.40
C PRO A 310 -24.84 -21.73 -11.86
N ALA A 311 -23.56 -21.84 -11.45
CA ALA A 311 -22.53 -20.90 -11.93
C ALA A 311 -22.23 -21.12 -13.42
N TRP A 312 -22.19 -22.38 -13.86
CA TRP A 312 -22.02 -22.72 -15.27
C TRP A 312 -23.14 -22.13 -16.13
N GLN A 313 -24.40 -22.24 -15.68
CA GLN A 313 -25.55 -21.68 -16.39
C GLN A 313 -25.46 -20.16 -16.55
N ASP A 314 -25.14 -19.44 -15.47
CA ASP A 314 -24.97 -17.98 -15.50
C ASP A 314 -23.83 -17.56 -16.44
N ILE A 315 -22.70 -18.28 -16.40
CA ILE A 315 -21.54 -18.04 -17.26
C ILE A 315 -21.93 -18.23 -18.73
N VAL A 316 -22.61 -19.33 -19.08
CA VAL A 316 -23.03 -19.60 -20.46
C VAL A 316 -24.07 -18.59 -20.94
N ALA A 317 -25.01 -18.18 -20.07
CA ALA A 317 -26.01 -17.17 -20.41
C ALA A 317 -25.37 -15.80 -20.70
N TYR A 318 -24.33 -15.41 -19.95
CA TYR A 318 -23.68 -14.12 -20.11
C TYR A 318 -22.61 -14.10 -21.22
N PHE A 319 -21.74 -15.11 -21.28
CA PHE A 319 -20.62 -15.17 -22.22
C PHE A 319 -20.93 -15.92 -23.52
N GLY A 320 -22.06 -16.63 -23.59
CA GLY A 320 -22.49 -17.44 -24.72
C GLY A 320 -21.82 -18.82 -24.78
N GLN A 321 -22.35 -19.72 -25.61
CA GLN A 321 -21.83 -21.09 -25.75
C GLN A 321 -20.39 -21.18 -26.29
N GLN A 322 -19.84 -20.11 -26.83
CA GLN A 322 -18.46 -20.02 -27.31
C GLN A 322 -17.40 -20.25 -26.23
N VAL A 323 -17.76 -20.11 -24.94
CA VAL A 323 -16.86 -20.42 -23.81
C VAL A 323 -16.90 -21.88 -23.40
N LEU A 324 -17.60 -22.74 -24.14
CA LEU A 324 -17.68 -24.17 -23.92
C LEU A 324 -16.72 -24.94 -24.84
N GLN A 325 -16.28 -26.09 -24.36
CA GLN A 325 -15.69 -27.17 -25.16
C GLN A 325 -16.80 -28.08 -25.72
N ASP A 326 -16.42 -29.02 -26.59
CA ASP A 326 -17.34 -29.95 -27.24
C ASP A 326 -18.07 -30.87 -26.23
N ASP A 327 -17.46 -31.13 -25.08
CA ASP A 327 -18.02 -31.92 -23.97
C ASP A 327 -18.89 -31.09 -23.00
N ARG A 328 -19.18 -29.82 -23.35
CA ARG A 328 -19.89 -28.82 -22.51
C ARG A 328 -19.12 -28.34 -21.28
N ALA A 329 -17.88 -28.76 -21.07
CA ALA A 329 -17.03 -28.17 -20.03
C ALA A 329 -16.61 -26.74 -20.43
N LEU A 330 -16.26 -25.90 -19.44
CA LEU A 330 -15.75 -24.56 -19.73
C LEU A 330 -14.37 -24.60 -20.37
N ASP A 331 -14.22 -23.88 -21.48
CA ASP A 331 -12.92 -23.57 -22.08
C ASP A 331 -12.25 -22.45 -21.29
N ARG A 332 -11.45 -22.84 -20.30
CA ARG A 332 -10.73 -21.92 -19.41
C ARG A 332 -9.81 -20.97 -20.16
N LYS A 333 -9.23 -21.41 -21.29
CA LYS A 333 -8.32 -20.59 -22.07
C LYS A 333 -9.07 -19.48 -22.78
N LYS A 334 -10.16 -19.80 -23.49
CA LYS A 334 -11.04 -18.80 -24.12
C LYS A 334 -11.64 -17.84 -23.10
N LEU A 335 -12.14 -18.36 -21.97
CA LEU A 335 -12.72 -17.53 -20.92
C LEU A 335 -11.67 -16.57 -20.32
N SER A 336 -10.46 -17.06 -20.08
CA SER A 336 -9.34 -16.23 -19.61
C SER A 336 -9.00 -15.11 -20.61
N GLU A 337 -8.92 -15.42 -21.91
CA GLU A 337 -8.65 -14.42 -22.96
C GLU A 337 -9.74 -13.32 -23.01
N LEU A 338 -11.01 -13.70 -22.82
CA LEU A 338 -12.14 -12.76 -22.79
C LEU A 338 -12.12 -11.81 -21.58
N ILE A 339 -11.76 -12.30 -20.39
CA ILE A 339 -11.75 -11.51 -19.14
C ILE A 339 -10.39 -10.83 -18.87
N PHE A 340 -9.34 -11.19 -19.60
CA PHE A 340 -8.01 -10.64 -19.37
C PHE A 340 -7.96 -9.14 -19.61
N ARG A 341 -8.64 -8.67 -20.67
CA ARG A 341 -8.63 -7.27 -21.12
C ARG A 341 -9.82 -6.44 -20.63
N ASP A 342 -10.79 -7.05 -19.98
CA ASP A 342 -12.07 -6.42 -19.64
C ASP A 342 -12.39 -6.63 -18.15
N PHE A 343 -12.23 -5.56 -17.38
CA PHE A 343 -12.44 -5.55 -15.93
C PHE A 343 -13.90 -5.82 -15.56
N GLU A 344 -14.86 -5.28 -16.32
CA GLU A 344 -16.29 -5.47 -16.04
C GLU A 344 -16.71 -6.91 -16.27
N LYS A 345 -16.21 -7.54 -17.35
CA LYS A 345 -16.43 -8.96 -17.59
C LYS A 345 -15.83 -9.85 -16.51
N ARG A 346 -14.61 -9.52 -16.04
CA ARG A 346 -13.98 -10.25 -14.94
C ARG A 346 -14.83 -10.16 -13.66
N LYS A 347 -15.25 -8.95 -13.30
CA LYS A 347 -16.11 -8.72 -12.14
C LYS A 347 -17.45 -9.47 -12.25
N LYS A 348 -18.01 -9.57 -13.47
CA LYS A 348 -19.21 -10.39 -13.69
C LYS A 348 -18.98 -11.88 -13.52
N LEU A 349 -17.89 -12.43 -14.07
CA LEU A 349 -17.53 -13.81 -13.83
C LEU A 349 -17.38 -14.10 -12.32
N GLU A 350 -16.63 -13.27 -11.61
CA GLU A 350 -16.43 -13.38 -10.16
C GLU A 350 -17.76 -13.30 -9.40
N SER A 351 -18.70 -12.44 -9.84
CA SER A 351 -20.03 -12.34 -9.22
C SER A 351 -20.89 -13.60 -9.38
N PHE A 352 -20.65 -14.41 -10.42
CA PHE A 352 -21.34 -15.68 -10.62
C PHE A 352 -20.68 -16.81 -9.85
N THR A 353 -19.34 -16.81 -9.70
CA THR A 353 -18.61 -17.92 -9.10
C THR A 353 -18.44 -17.78 -7.59
N HIS A 354 -18.05 -16.59 -7.09
CA HIS A 354 -17.65 -16.43 -5.68
C HIS A 354 -18.74 -16.84 -4.67
N PRO A 355 -20.02 -16.43 -4.81
CA PRO A 355 -21.06 -16.85 -3.87
C PRO A 355 -21.19 -18.38 -3.77
N ARG A 356 -21.10 -19.08 -4.90
CA ARG A 356 -21.27 -20.53 -4.99
C ARG A 356 -20.05 -21.29 -4.47
N ILE A 357 -18.84 -20.75 -4.68
CA ILE A 357 -17.62 -21.27 -4.04
C ILE A 357 -17.75 -21.19 -2.53
N TYR A 358 -18.27 -20.07 -2.02
CA TYR A 358 -18.47 -19.87 -0.59
C TYR A 358 -19.57 -20.77 0.00
N GLU A 359 -20.64 -21.05 -0.74
CA GLU A 359 -21.67 -22.01 -0.34
C GLU A 359 -21.11 -23.44 -0.22
N GLU A 360 -20.38 -23.92 -1.24
CA GLU A 360 -19.75 -25.24 -1.19
C GLU A 360 -18.65 -25.32 -0.12
N PHE A 361 -17.89 -24.23 0.08
CA PHE A 361 -16.92 -24.13 1.17
C PHE A 361 -17.60 -24.26 2.54
N ALA A 362 -18.70 -23.55 2.77
CA ALA A 362 -19.46 -23.66 4.02
C ALA A 362 -20.01 -25.07 4.23
N LYS A 363 -20.46 -25.74 3.16
CA LYS A 363 -20.97 -27.11 3.21
C LYS A 363 -19.89 -28.10 3.64
N GLU A 364 -18.73 -28.10 2.98
CA GLU A 364 -17.62 -28.99 3.35
C GLU A 364 -17.10 -28.71 4.77
N LEU A 365 -17.05 -27.43 5.17
CA LEU A 365 -16.72 -27.07 6.55
C LEU A 365 -17.70 -27.67 7.57
N ASN A 366 -19.00 -27.56 7.31
CA ASN A 366 -20.02 -28.08 8.22
C ASN A 366 -20.02 -29.62 8.28
N GLU A 367 -19.73 -30.31 7.18
CA GLU A 367 -19.58 -31.77 7.16
C GLU A 367 -18.40 -32.23 8.01
N ILE A 368 -17.26 -31.55 7.95
CA ILE A 368 -16.09 -31.84 8.78
C ILE A 368 -16.40 -31.59 10.25
N VAL A 369 -17.00 -30.44 10.56
CA VAL A 369 -17.25 -30.02 11.95
C VAL A 369 -18.35 -30.84 12.62
N ALA A 370 -19.32 -31.34 11.86
CA ALA A 370 -20.31 -32.29 12.35
C ALA A 370 -19.66 -33.61 12.81
N GLN A 371 -18.49 -33.97 12.26
CA GLN A 371 -17.73 -35.15 12.67
C GLN A 371 -16.75 -34.84 13.82
N ASP A 372 -16.05 -33.71 13.74
CA ASP A 372 -15.13 -33.24 14.76
C ASP A 372 -15.25 -31.71 14.98
N PRO A 373 -15.94 -31.27 16.05
CA PRO A 373 -16.05 -29.84 16.37
C PRO A 373 -14.72 -29.23 16.85
N ASN A 374 -13.68 -30.05 17.05
CA ASN A 374 -12.32 -29.64 17.36
C ASN A 374 -11.38 -29.95 16.18
N ALA A 375 -11.86 -29.87 14.93
CA ALA A 375 -10.99 -30.05 13.77
C ALA A 375 -10.05 -28.86 13.56
N ILE A 376 -8.78 -29.14 13.25
CA ILE A 376 -7.85 -28.16 12.65
C ILE A 376 -7.90 -28.38 11.15
N ILE A 377 -8.58 -27.48 10.44
CA ILE A 377 -8.89 -27.62 9.02
C ILE A 377 -7.89 -26.81 8.20
N LEU A 378 -7.23 -27.44 7.24
CA LEU A 378 -6.38 -26.73 6.29
C LEU A 378 -7.25 -26.30 5.11
N VAL A 379 -7.17 -25.02 4.75
CA VAL A 379 -7.83 -24.51 3.55
C VAL A 379 -6.75 -24.08 2.58
N ASP A 380 -6.58 -24.86 1.53
CA ASP A 380 -5.53 -24.65 0.55
C ASP A 380 -5.97 -23.63 -0.51
N VAL A 381 -5.35 -22.44 -0.49
CA VAL A 381 -5.67 -21.33 -1.37
C VAL A 381 -4.37 -20.71 -1.94
N PRO A 382 -3.92 -21.08 -3.16
CA PRO A 382 -2.70 -20.55 -3.77
C PRO A 382 -2.71 -19.02 -3.94
N LEU A 383 -3.86 -18.44 -4.28
CA LEU A 383 -4.06 -17.01 -4.54
C LEU A 383 -4.73 -16.27 -3.38
N MET A 384 -4.59 -16.78 -2.14
CA MET A 384 -5.28 -16.24 -0.96
C MET A 384 -5.15 -14.73 -0.78
N ILE A 385 -3.93 -14.22 -0.91
CA ILE A 385 -3.61 -12.81 -0.67
C ILE A 385 -4.07 -11.94 -1.84
N GLU A 386 -3.92 -12.46 -3.06
CA GLU A 386 -4.34 -11.81 -4.30
C GLU A 386 -5.86 -11.65 -4.37
N LEU A 387 -6.60 -12.65 -3.91
CA LEU A 387 -8.07 -12.62 -3.80
C LEU A 387 -8.57 -11.82 -2.59
N ASN A 388 -7.65 -11.39 -1.71
CA ASN A 388 -7.95 -10.67 -0.48
C ASN A 388 -8.92 -11.43 0.47
N ILE A 389 -8.83 -12.78 0.52
CA ILE A 389 -9.73 -13.62 1.34
C ILE A 389 -9.08 -14.11 2.65
N GLN A 390 -7.88 -13.65 2.97
CA GLN A 390 -7.13 -14.06 4.16
C GLN A 390 -7.87 -13.80 5.48
N TYR A 391 -8.82 -12.85 5.49
CA TYR A 391 -9.63 -12.52 6.67
C TYR A 391 -10.55 -13.65 7.12
N ILE A 392 -10.83 -14.64 6.25
CA ILE A 392 -11.68 -15.79 6.57
C ILE A 392 -11.02 -16.69 7.63
N PHE A 393 -9.70 -16.85 7.55
CA PHE A 393 -8.96 -17.84 8.33
C PHE A 393 -8.57 -17.32 9.72
N HIS A 394 -8.39 -18.24 10.68
CA HIS A 394 -7.94 -17.90 12.04
C HIS A 394 -6.44 -17.65 12.06
N LYS A 395 -5.71 -18.46 11.29
CA LYS A 395 -4.26 -18.39 11.11
C LYS A 395 -3.89 -18.60 9.66
N LEU A 396 -2.77 -18.03 9.25
CA LEU A 396 -2.25 -18.09 7.90
C LEU A 396 -0.88 -18.74 7.90
N MET A 397 -0.71 -19.79 7.09
CA MET A 397 0.56 -20.45 6.85
C MET A 397 1.03 -20.18 5.42
N LEU A 398 2.24 -19.65 5.29
CA LEU A 398 2.94 -19.52 4.02
C LEU A 398 4.00 -20.60 3.88
N VAL A 399 3.96 -21.37 2.79
CA VAL A 399 5.08 -22.23 2.39
C VAL A 399 6.02 -21.43 1.51
N TYR A 400 7.22 -21.17 2.02
CA TYR A 400 8.18 -20.22 1.47
C TYR A 400 9.40 -20.93 0.87
N ILE A 401 9.80 -20.46 -0.31
CA ILE A 401 11.15 -20.53 -0.85
C ILE A 401 11.43 -19.22 -1.61
N PRO A 402 12.68 -18.76 -1.75
CA PRO A 402 13.02 -17.56 -2.50
C PRO A 402 12.57 -17.64 -3.96
N GLY A 403 12.18 -16.51 -4.55
CA GLY A 403 11.70 -16.47 -5.94
C GLY A 403 12.67 -17.07 -6.96
N ALA A 404 13.98 -16.95 -6.74
CA ALA A 404 14.99 -17.58 -7.59
C ALA A 404 14.88 -19.12 -7.59
N LEU A 405 14.68 -19.73 -6.42
CA LEU A 405 14.54 -21.18 -6.28
C LEU A 405 13.18 -21.68 -6.80
N GLN A 406 12.13 -20.86 -6.72
CA GLN A 406 10.83 -21.16 -7.35
C GLN A 406 10.99 -21.36 -8.86
N ILE A 407 11.74 -20.48 -9.53
CA ILE A 407 12.01 -20.58 -10.97
C ILE A 407 12.72 -21.89 -11.29
N GLU A 408 13.79 -22.21 -10.56
CA GLU A 408 14.58 -23.43 -10.78
C GLU A 408 13.73 -24.69 -10.62
N ARG A 409 12.95 -24.79 -9.53
CA ARG A 409 12.05 -25.92 -9.29
C ARG A 409 10.97 -26.03 -10.36
N LEU A 410 10.42 -24.90 -10.82
CA LEU A 410 9.39 -24.89 -11.84
C LEU A 410 9.93 -25.36 -13.19
N MET A 411 11.13 -24.90 -13.58
CA MET A 411 11.81 -25.36 -14.78
C MET A 411 12.06 -26.87 -14.75
N GLN A 412 12.54 -27.41 -13.63
CA GLN A 412 12.81 -28.85 -13.49
C GLN A 412 11.53 -29.69 -13.51
N ARG A 413 10.47 -29.22 -12.86
CA ARG A 413 9.19 -29.95 -12.75
C ARG A 413 8.44 -29.99 -14.08
N ASP A 414 8.37 -28.85 -14.77
CA ASP A 414 7.49 -28.67 -15.93
C ASP A 414 8.25 -28.68 -17.27
N GLY A 415 9.59 -28.74 -17.24
CA GLY A 415 10.43 -28.77 -18.45
C GLY A 415 10.41 -27.46 -19.25
N ILE A 416 10.07 -26.34 -18.62
CA ILE A 416 9.90 -25.03 -19.26
C ILE A 416 11.15 -24.16 -19.18
N ARG A 417 11.23 -23.13 -20.03
CA ARG A 417 12.35 -22.18 -20.03
C ARG A 417 12.27 -21.20 -18.86
N ARG A 418 13.42 -20.62 -18.50
CA ARG A 418 13.53 -19.66 -17.38
C ARG A 418 12.61 -18.46 -17.56
N GLU A 419 12.49 -17.95 -18.79
CA GLU A 419 11.64 -16.81 -19.12
C GLU A 419 10.15 -17.13 -18.93
N GLU A 420 9.74 -18.33 -19.30
CA GLU A 420 8.37 -18.82 -19.12
C GLU A 420 8.04 -19.00 -17.63
N ALA A 421 8.95 -19.63 -16.87
CA ALA A 421 8.83 -19.76 -15.43
C ALA A 421 8.73 -18.38 -14.74
N ALA A 422 9.60 -17.43 -15.10
CA ALA A 422 9.56 -16.07 -14.57
C ALA A 422 8.25 -15.34 -14.91
N SER A 423 7.70 -15.55 -16.12
CA SER A 423 6.42 -14.99 -16.51
C SER A 423 5.26 -15.54 -15.67
N MET A 424 5.29 -16.82 -15.33
CA MET A 424 4.28 -17.44 -14.48
C MET A 424 4.35 -16.91 -13.04
N LEU A 425 5.56 -16.74 -12.49
CA LEU A 425 5.75 -16.14 -11.16
C LEU A 425 5.23 -14.69 -11.12
N LYS A 426 5.45 -13.90 -12.17
CA LYS A 426 4.96 -12.51 -12.25
C LYS A 426 3.44 -12.37 -12.21
N ALA A 427 2.69 -13.45 -12.46
CA ALA A 427 1.24 -13.45 -12.35
C ALA A 427 0.74 -13.52 -10.89
N GLN A 428 1.62 -13.83 -9.95
CA GLN A 428 1.32 -13.92 -8.51
C GLN A 428 1.97 -12.77 -7.74
N LEU A 429 1.49 -12.51 -6.52
CA LEU A 429 2.20 -11.60 -5.62
C LEU A 429 3.59 -12.18 -5.32
N PRO A 430 4.68 -11.39 -5.37
CA PRO A 430 6.01 -11.86 -5.00
C PRO A 430 6.00 -12.56 -3.64
N ILE A 431 6.72 -13.68 -3.54
CA ILE A 431 6.68 -14.53 -2.34
C ILE A 431 7.20 -13.78 -1.11
N GLU A 432 8.17 -12.88 -1.30
CA GLU A 432 8.73 -12.01 -0.27
C GLU A 432 7.68 -11.04 0.28
N GLU A 433 6.77 -10.53 -0.58
CA GLU A 433 5.64 -9.70 -0.13
C GLU A 433 4.59 -10.53 0.62
N LYS A 434 4.39 -11.81 0.25
CA LYS A 434 3.45 -12.70 0.95
C LYS A 434 3.84 -12.96 2.42
N VAL A 435 5.12 -12.89 2.76
CA VAL A 435 5.63 -13.12 4.13
C VAL A 435 4.96 -12.18 5.13
N GLY A 436 4.74 -10.91 4.76
CA GLY A 436 4.12 -9.91 5.64
C GLY A 436 2.67 -10.19 6.01
N TYR A 437 2.00 -11.12 5.32
CA TYR A 437 0.62 -11.51 5.60
C TYR A 437 0.51 -12.78 6.45
N ALA A 438 1.58 -13.55 6.64
CA ALA A 438 1.50 -14.87 7.25
C ALA A 438 1.72 -14.84 8.77
N ASP A 439 0.94 -15.61 9.53
CA ASP A 439 1.21 -15.88 10.95
C ASP A 439 2.39 -16.85 11.11
N TYR A 440 2.49 -17.82 10.18
CA TYR A 440 3.51 -18.86 10.18
C TYR A 440 4.15 -19.01 8.81
N VAL A 441 5.47 -19.14 8.78
CA VAL A 441 6.24 -19.40 7.57
C VAL A 441 6.93 -20.74 7.71
N ILE A 442 6.66 -21.65 6.78
CA ILE A 442 7.38 -22.93 6.64
C ILE A 442 8.41 -22.76 5.52
N ASN A 443 9.69 -22.72 5.89
CA ASN A 443 10.77 -22.66 4.93
C ASN A 443 10.99 -24.06 4.32
N ASN A 444 10.87 -24.16 3.00
CA ASN A 444 11.02 -25.39 2.24
C ASN A 444 12.22 -25.37 1.27
N GLU A 445 13.26 -24.58 1.58
CA GLU A 445 14.51 -24.50 0.81
C GLU A 445 15.39 -25.73 1.01
N GLY A 446 15.44 -26.25 2.25
CA GLY A 446 16.33 -27.33 2.67
C GLY A 446 15.79 -28.74 2.46
N GLU A 447 16.30 -29.68 3.25
CA GLU A 447 15.90 -31.08 3.21
C GLU A 447 14.50 -31.32 3.79
N LEU A 448 13.82 -32.36 3.29
CA LEU A 448 12.48 -32.75 3.72
C LEU A 448 12.36 -32.93 5.25
N ALA A 449 13.41 -33.44 5.91
CA ALA A 449 13.45 -33.63 7.36
C ALA A 449 13.40 -32.30 8.13
N ALA A 450 14.05 -31.25 7.63
CA ALA A 450 14.00 -29.91 8.22
C ALA A 450 12.61 -29.29 8.08
N THR A 451 11.96 -29.51 6.93
CA THR A 451 10.56 -29.10 6.71
C THR A 451 9.61 -29.86 7.64
N GLN A 452 9.79 -31.17 7.78
CA GLN A 452 8.98 -32.00 8.68
C GLN A 452 9.04 -31.49 10.12
N LYS A 453 10.23 -31.15 10.62
CA LYS A 453 10.40 -30.58 11.97
C LYS A 453 9.62 -29.28 12.15
N GLN A 454 9.66 -28.36 11.17
CA GLN A 454 8.88 -27.12 11.22
C GLN A 454 7.38 -27.39 11.23
N VAL A 455 6.92 -28.39 10.46
CA VAL A 455 5.51 -28.82 10.45
C VAL A 455 5.11 -29.41 11.80
N ASP A 456 5.96 -30.21 12.43
CA ASP A 456 5.70 -30.79 13.75
C ASP A 456 5.57 -29.69 14.83
N GLU A 457 6.47 -28.71 14.81
CA GLU A 457 6.43 -27.55 15.72
C GLU A 457 5.16 -26.70 15.48
N LEU A 458 4.80 -26.45 14.22
CA LEU A 458 3.57 -25.74 13.89
C LEU A 458 2.33 -26.50 14.37
N TRP A 459 2.28 -27.81 14.13
CA TRP A 459 1.14 -28.63 14.55
C TRP A 459 0.90 -28.58 16.05
N ALA A 460 1.96 -28.66 16.85
CA ALA A 460 1.87 -28.52 18.30
C ALA A 460 1.30 -27.15 18.72
N LYS A 461 1.76 -26.06 18.09
CA LYS A 461 1.23 -24.70 18.32
C LYS A 461 -0.24 -24.57 17.94
N LEU A 462 -0.64 -25.13 16.79
CA LEU A 462 -2.03 -25.08 16.34
C LEU A 462 -2.96 -25.84 17.30
N LYS A 463 -2.51 -26.99 17.83
CA LYS A 463 -3.24 -27.73 18.86
C LYS A 463 -3.39 -26.93 20.16
N GLN A 464 -2.33 -26.23 20.58
CA GLN A 464 -2.40 -25.35 21.75
C GLN A 464 -3.42 -24.20 21.53
N ILE A 465 -3.34 -23.50 20.39
CA ILE A 465 -4.26 -22.39 20.07
C ILE A 465 -5.72 -22.87 20.03
N GLN A 466 -5.97 -24.05 19.47
CA GLN A 466 -7.29 -24.67 19.50
C GLN A 466 -7.76 -24.95 20.93
N GLN A 467 -6.89 -25.44 21.81
CA GLN A 467 -7.26 -25.71 23.20
C GLN A 467 -7.58 -24.42 23.96
N GLU A 468 -6.81 -23.35 23.72
CA GLU A 468 -7.02 -22.04 24.34
C GLU A 468 -8.32 -21.38 23.86
N LYS A 469 -8.78 -21.62 22.62
CA LYS A 469 -10.07 -21.13 22.11
C LYS A 469 -11.28 -21.73 22.86
N HIS A 470 -11.09 -22.85 23.56
CA HIS A 470 -12.10 -23.54 24.37
C HIS A 470 -12.14 -23.06 25.84
N ALA A 471 -11.13 -22.32 26.30
CA ALA A 471 -11.04 -21.79 27.68
C ALA A 471 -11.66 -20.39 27.76
#